data_AF-A0A930SY71-F1
#
_entry.id   AF-A0A930SY71-F1
#
_cell.length_a   1.000
_cell.length_b   1.000
_cell.length_c   1.000
_cell.angle_alpha   90.00
_cell.angle_beta   90.00
_cell.angle_gamma   90.00
#
_symmetry.space_group_name_H-M   'P 1'
#
loop_
_entity.id
_entity.type
_entity.pdbx_description
1 polymer ?
#
loop_
_entity_poly.entity_id
_entity_poly.type
_entity_poly.pdbx_seq_one_letter_code
_entity_poly.pdbx_strand_id
1 'polypeptide(L)'
;MNQYNVENLTPFKSKWNSSPTKLVRIPVALEDQILAFAHDLDSGNIQSDKINNSLVTERLKQLIIKIENKETGYKNNGASQLIKELRALLD
;
A
#
# COMPACT_ATOMS: atom_id res chain seq x y z
N MET A 1 14.47 -17.61 15.77
CA MET A 1 14.00 -16.44 14.99
C MET A 1 13.86 -16.90 13.55
N ASN A 2 12.64 -17.02 13.04
CA ASN A 2 12.44 -17.43 11.64
C ASN A 2 12.85 -16.28 10.74
N GLN A 3 13.81 -16.53 9.85
CA GLN A 3 14.25 -15.58 8.84
C GLN A 3 13.15 -15.50 7.76
N TYR A 4 12.40 -14.40 7.74
CA TYR A 4 11.45 -14.11 6.67
C TYR A 4 12.25 -13.69 5.42
N ASN A 5 12.49 -14.62 4.50
CA ASN A 5 13.07 -14.33 3.20
C ASN A 5 11.96 -13.85 2.24
N VAL A 6 12.17 -12.70 1.59
CA VAL A 6 11.21 -12.08 0.65
C VAL A 6 10.88 -13.03 -0.51
N GLU A 7 11.83 -13.89 -0.88
CA GLU A 7 11.68 -14.92 -1.92
C GLU A 7 10.64 -15.99 -1.58
N ASN A 8 10.30 -16.16 -0.30
CA ASN A 8 9.30 -17.12 0.17
C ASN A 8 7.90 -16.49 0.37
N LEU A 9 7.73 -15.20 0.05
CA LEU A 9 6.44 -14.55 0.12
C LEU A 9 5.60 -14.94 -1.10
N THR A 10 4.39 -15.45 -0.85
CA THR A 10 3.41 -15.64 -1.91
C THR A 10 2.84 -14.26 -2.29
N PRO A 11 2.89 -13.87 -3.57
CA PRO A 11 2.23 -12.64 -4.01
C PRO A 11 0.75 -12.67 -3.62
N PHE A 12 0.25 -11.55 -3.09
CA PHE A 12 -1.17 -11.42 -2.77
C PHE A 12 -2.00 -11.65 -4.04
N LYS A 13 -2.83 -12.69 -4.03
CA LYS A 13 -3.79 -12.97 -5.09
C LYS A 13 -5.17 -12.51 -4.62
N SER A 14 -5.73 -11.50 -5.30
CA SER A 14 -7.10 -11.05 -5.03
C SER A 14 -8.08 -12.22 -5.14
N LYS A 15 -8.97 -12.36 -4.15
CA LYS A 15 -10.07 -13.35 -4.13
C LYS A 15 -11.41 -12.75 -4.56
N TRP A 16 -11.38 -11.53 -5.10
CA TRP A 16 -12.56 -10.78 -5.48
C TRP A 16 -13.41 -11.52 -6.53
N ASN A 17 -12.76 -12.10 -7.55
CA ASN A 17 -13.42 -12.84 -8.63
C ASN A 17 -13.86 -14.27 -8.27
N SER A 18 -13.49 -14.77 -7.08
CA SER A 18 -13.73 -16.16 -6.68
C SER A 18 -14.73 -16.31 -5.53
N SER A 19 -15.30 -15.20 -5.06
CA SER A 19 -16.22 -15.18 -3.92
C SER A 19 -17.68 -15.09 -4.38
N PRO A 20 -18.65 -15.68 -3.65
CA PRO A 20 -20.07 -15.54 -3.97
C PRO A 20 -20.51 -14.07 -4.00
N THR A 21 -21.30 -13.69 -5.01
CA THR A 21 -21.83 -12.32 -5.17
C THR A 21 -23.28 -12.24 -4.70
N LYS A 22 -23.75 -11.02 -4.41
CA LYS A 22 -25.13 -10.74 -4.01
C LYS A 22 -25.65 -9.48 -4.70
N LEU A 23 -26.94 -9.47 -5.05
CA LEU A 23 -27.60 -8.31 -5.64
C LEU A 23 -27.88 -7.24 -4.56
N VAL A 24 -27.56 -5.99 -4.88
CA VAL A 24 -27.79 -4.80 -4.04
C VAL A 24 -28.53 -3.72 -4.84
N ARG A 25 -29.29 -2.86 -4.16
CA ARG A 25 -29.94 -1.70 -4.80
C ARG A 25 -29.01 -0.49 -4.68
N ILE A 26 -28.88 0.25 -5.78
CA ILE A 26 -28.07 1.47 -5.86
C ILE A 26 -28.85 2.58 -6.59
N PRO A 27 -28.56 3.86 -6.34
CA PRO A 27 -29.04 4.95 -7.19
C PRO A 27 -28.53 4.79 -8.63
N VAL A 28 -29.41 5.03 -9.61
CA VAL A 28 -29.08 4.93 -11.04
C VAL A 28 -27.89 5.80 -11.41
N ALA A 29 -27.78 6.99 -10.81
CA ALA A 29 -26.65 7.91 -11.05
C ALA A 29 -25.26 7.35 -10.68
N LEU A 30 -25.20 6.23 -9.93
CA LEU A 30 -23.96 5.59 -9.50
C LEU A 30 -23.67 4.28 -10.25
N GLU A 31 -24.57 3.83 -11.13
CA GLU A 31 -24.46 2.54 -11.82
C GLU A 31 -23.14 2.38 -12.57
N ASP A 32 -22.85 3.31 -13.49
CA ASP A 32 -21.65 3.26 -14.32
C ASP A 32 -20.36 3.32 -13.49
N GLN A 33 -20.34 4.10 -12.41
CA GLN A 33 -19.17 4.24 -11.54
C GLN A 33 -18.88 2.96 -10.76
N ILE A 34 -19.95 2.31 -10.26
CA ILE A 34 -19.83 1.05 -9.50
C ILE A 34 -19.43 -0.09 -10.44
N LEU A 35 -20.01 -0.16 -11.64
CA LEU A 35 -19.65 -1.15 -12.65
C LEU A 35 -18.20 -0.99 -13.10
N ALA A 36 -17.76 0.24 -13.42
CA ALA A 36 -16.38 0.52 -13.78
C ALA A 36 -15.41 0.09 -12.67
N PHE A 37 -15.71 0.44 -11.42
CA PHE A 37 -14.89 0.05 -10.28
C PHE A 37 -14.84 -1.47 -10.06
N ALA A 38 -15.97 -2.17 -10.25
CA ALA A 38 -16.01 -3.64 -10.17
C ALA A 38 -15.14 -4.29 -11.26
N HIS A 39 -15.16 -3.75 -12.49
CA HIS A 39 -14.29 -4.22 -13.58
C HIS A 39 -12.80 -3.95 -13.32
N ASP A 40 -12.46 -2.82 -12.71
CA ASP A 40 -11.08 -2.53 -12.29
C ASP A 40 -10.60 -3.53 -11.21
N LEU A 41 -11.48 -3.89 -10.27
CA LEU A 41 -11.22 -4.92 -9.26
C LEU A 41 -11.02 -6.30 -9.88
N ASP A 42 -11.87 -6.69 -10.84
CA ASP A 42 -11.83 -8.00 -11.49
C ASP A 42 -10.60 -8.19 -12.40
N SER A 43 -10.23 -7.13 -13.12
CA SER A 43 -9.07 -7.13 -14.03
C SER A 43 -7.74 -6.96 -13.31
N GLY A 44 -7.75 -6.61 -12.01
CA GLY A 44 -6.55 -6.23 -11.27
C GLY A 44 -5.97 -4.89 -11.72
N ASN A 45 -6.67 -4.15 -12.59
CA ASN A 45 -6.31 -2.80 -13.06
C ASN A 45 -6.77 -1.71 -12.09
N ILE A 46 -6.88 -2.00 -10.80
CA ILE A 46 -6.88 -0.91 -9.83
C ILE A 46 -5.56 -0.21 -10.03
N GLN A 47 -5.57 0.95 -10.70
CA GLN A 47 -4.37 1.76 -10.89
C GLN A 47 -3.70 1.86 -9.53
N SER A 48 -2.55 1.21 -9.44
CA SER A 48 -1.75 1.19 -8.24
C SER A 48 -1.42 2.61 -7.82
N ASP A 49 -1.61 3.61 -8.67
CA ASP A 49 -1.50 5.04 -8.38
C ASP A 49 -2.37 5.51 -7.19
N LYS A 50 -3.52 4.87 -6.90
CA LYS A 50 -4.26 5.13 -5.65
C LYS A 50 -3.72 4.34 -4.44
N ILE A 51 -3.06 3.21 -4.67
CA ILE A 51 -2.40 2.38 -3.64
C ILE A 51 -0.96 2.91 -3.34
N ASN A 52 -0.35 3.60 -4.31
CA ASN A 52 0.94 4.29 -4.26
C ASN A 52 0.85 5.60 -3.44
N ASN A 53 -0.39 6.05 -3.15
CA ASN A 53 -0.73 7.05 -2.15
C ASN A 53 -1.15 6.41 -0.81
N SER A 54 -0.75 5.17 -0.53
CA SER A 54 -0.79 4.67 0.84
C SER A 54 0.01 5.64 1.72
N LEU A 55 -0.55 6.00 2.87
CA LEU A 55 0.12 6.84 3.86
C LEU A 55 1.53 6.30 4.17
N VAL A 56 1.71 4.97 4.16
CA VAL A 56 3.01 4.32 4.35
C VAL A 56 3.97 4.67 3.22
N THR A 57 3.52 4.58 1.96
CA THR A 57 4.35 4.92 0.78
C THR A 57 4.78 6.39 0.81
N GLU A 58 3.89 7.30 1.16
CA GLU A 58 4.21 8.73 1.28
C GLU A 58 5.20 9.00 2.42
N ARG A 59 5.05 8.32 3.56
CA ARG A 59 6.00 8.43 4.68
C ARG A 59 7.37 7.85 4.34
N LEU A 60 7.43 6.76 3.57
CA LEU A 60 8.69 6.19 3.09
C LEU A 60 9.41 7.13 2.12
N LYS A 61 8.68 7.77 1.18
CA LYS A 61 9.24 8.81 0.30
C LYS A 61 9.85 9.97 1.11
N GLN A 62 9.14 10.43 2.14
CA GLN A 62 9.65 11.47 3.04
C GLN A 62 10.94 11.04 3.75
N LEU A 63 11.00 9.80 4.25
CA LEU A 63 12.21 9.26 4.90
C LEU A 63 13.41 9.21 3.95
N ILE A 64 13.21 8.82 2.69
CA ILE A 64 14.28 8.81 1.67
C ILE A 64 14.85 10.21 1.47
N ILE A 65 13.99 11.23 1.33
CA ILE A 65 14.42 12.63 1.20
C ILE A 65 15.27 13.06 2.40
N LYS A 66 14.86 12.72 3.64
CA LYS A 66 15.62 13.05 4.86
C LYS A 66 16.99 12.38 4.90
N ILE A 67 17.10 11.15 4.41
CA ILE A 67 18.36 10.40 4.29
C ILE A 67 19.28 11.06 3.25
N GLU A 68 18.76 11.38 2.07
CA GLU A 68 19.50 12.04 0.99
C GLU A 68 20.04 13.41 1.42
N ASN A 69 19.22 14.18 2.14
CA ASN A 69 19.59 15.47 2.72
C ASN A 69 20.52 15.36 3.94
N LYS A 70 20.80 14.15 4.42
CA LYS A 70 21.62 13.88 5.61
C LYS A 70 21.13 14.68 6.82
N GLU A 71 19.82 14.69 7.05
CA GLU A 71 19.23 15.39 8.19
C GLU A 71 19.75 14.84 9.54
N THR A 72 19.71 15.65 10.58
CA THR A 72 20.15 15.25 11.92
C THR A 72 19.34 14.04 12.42
N GLY A 73 20.01 12.96 12.81
CA GLY A 73 19.37 11.68 13.19
C GLY A 73 19.21 10.67 12.05
N TYR A 74 19.62 11.03 10.82
CA TYR A 74 19.65 10.17 9.63
C TYR A 74 21.07 9.98 9.07
N LYS A 75 22.10 10.48 9.75
CA LYS A 75 23.51 10.37 9.35
C LYS A 75 24.11 9.03 9.78
N ASN A 76 25.16 8.59 9.07
CA ASN A 76 25.86 7.30 9.21
C ASN A 76 26.18 6.83 10.64
N ASN A 77 26.33 7.74 11.61
CA ASN A 77 26.75 7.41 12.99
C ASN A 77 25.61 7.50 14.02
N GLY A 78 24.38 7.79 13.58
CA GLY A 78 23.22 7.91 14.46
C GLY A 78 21.92 7.77 13.68
N ALA A 79 21.49 6.52 13.46
CA ALA A 79 20.25 6.17 12.76
C ALA A 79 19.04 6.01 13.71
N SER A 80 19.15 6.43 14.97
CA SER A 80 18.09 6.25 15.98
C SER A 80 16.77 6.92 15.57
N GLN A 81 16.82 8.07 14.89
CA GLN A 81 15.63 8.75 14.40
C GLN A 81 15.00 7.99 13.21
N LEU A 82 15.82 7.48 12.29
CA LEU A 82 15.36 6.61 11.21
C LEU A 82 14.66 5.35 11.77
N ILE A 83 15.29 4.67 12.73
CA ILE A 83 14.72 3.46 13.35
C ILE A 83 13.40 3.78 14.05
N LYS A 84 13.31 4.91 14.76
CA LYS A 84 12.08 5.36 15.42
C LYS A 84 10.95 5.59 14.43
N GLU A 85 11.21 6.30 13.33
CA GLU A 85 10.20 6.59 12.32
C GLU A 85 9.79 5.34 11.52
N LEU A 86 10.72 4.42 11.25
CA LEU A 86 10.38 3.12 10.64
C LEU A 86 9.49 2.27 11.55
N ARG A 87 9.71 2.28 12.87
CA ARG A 87 8.84 1.58 13.83
C ARG A 87 7.43 2.16 13.84
N ALA A 88 7.31 3.48 13.78
CA ALA A 88 6.02 4.17 13.73
C ALA A 88 5.21 3.90 12.44
N LEU A 89 5.82 3.27 11.42
CA LEU A 89 5.09 2.79 10.24
C LEU A 89 4.50 1.38 10.41
N LEU A 90 4.92 0.67 11.46
CA LEU A 90 4.46 -0.70 11.77
C LEU A 90 3.39 -0.72 12.87
N ASP A 91 3.21 0.38 13.59
CA ASP A 91 2.15 0.61 14.59
C ASP A 91 0.87 1.17 13.93
#